data_AF-A0AAD4N7S9-F1
#
_entry.id   AF-A0AAD4N7S9-F1
#
_cell.length_a   1.000
_cell.length_b   1.000
_cell.length_c   1.000
_cell.angle_alpha   90.00
_cell.angle_beta   90.00
_cell.angle_gamma   90.00
#
_symmetry.space_group_name_H-M   'P 1'
#
loop_
_entity.id
_entity.type
_entity.pdbx_description
1 polymer ?
#
loop_
_entity_poly.entity_id
_entity_poly.type
_entity_poly.pdbx_seq_one_letter_code
_entity_poly.pdbx_strand_id
1 'polypeptide(L)'
;MELCLTGDRISAEEALKRGLVSKIYPSDQLVNEAVKLGEKIAANSPLIVAMAKEAVNRAYETTLQEGLLYERRFFHTTFATNDRKEGMTAFSEKRKANWTSS
;
A
#
# COMPACT_ATOMS: atom_id res chain seq x y z
N MET A 1 19.65 12.92 7.87
CA MET A 1 20.39 13.38 9.06
C MET A 1 20.42 14.91 9.12
N GLU A 2 20.80 15.61 8.04
CA GLU A 2 20.79 17.09 7.96
C GLU A 2 19.54 17.75 8.56
N LEU A 3 18.35 17.45 8.04
CA LEU A 3 17.08 18.04 8.54
C LEU A 3 16.83 17.79 10.03
N CYS A 4 17.26 16.65 10.56
CA CYS A 4 17.09 16.31 11.97
C CYS A 4 18.02 17.14 12.88
N LEU A 5 19.15 17.60 12.35
CA LEU A 5 20.16 18.34 13.11
C LEU A 5 20.04 19.86 12.92
N THR A 6 19.59 20.33 11.75
CA THR A 6 19.45 21.77 11.46
C THR A 6 18.07 22.31 11.82
N GLY A 7 17.03 21.48 11.78
CA GLY A 7 15.64 21.92 11.97
C GLY A 7 15.09 22.75 10.80
N ASP A 8 15.79 22.76 9.66
CA ASP A 8 15.37 23.53 8.49
C ASP A 8 14.05 23.02 7.91
N ARG A 9 13.27 23.95 7.37
CA ARG A 9 12.03 23.63 6.66
C ARG A 9 12.34 23.33 5.21
N ILE A 10 11.77 22.25 4.68
CA ILE A 10 11.83 21.92 3.26
C ILE A 10 10.53 22.31 2.54
N SER A 11 10.64 22.58 1.25
CA SER A 11 9.46 22.79 0.40
C SER A 11 8.78 21.46 0.06
N ALA A 12 7.55 21.51 -0.47
CA ALA A 12 6.82 20.31 -0.89
C ALA A 12 7.53 19.59 -2.05
N GLU A 13 8.09 20.35 -2.99
CA GLU A 13 8.85 19.85 -4.15
C GLU A 13 10.10 19.11 -3.71
N GLU A 14 10.80 19.65 -2.72
CA GLU A 14 11.98 19.01 -2.16
C GLU A 14 11.61 17.73 -1.39
N ALA A 15 10.52 17.75 -0.62
CA ALA A 15 10.00 16.55 0.04
C ALA A 15 9.64 15.44 -0.96
N LEU A 16 9.05 15.79 -2.10
CA LEU A 16 8.72 14.84 -3.18
C LEU A 16 9.99 14.25 -3.79
N LYS A 17 10.98 15.10 -4.11
CA LYS A 17 12.26 14.67 -4.69
C LYS A 17 13.04 13.74 -3.75
N ARG A 18 12.93 13.95 -2.44
CA ARG A 18 13.55 13.12 -1.40
C ARG A 18 12.71 11.87 -1.05
N GLY A 19 11.54 11.69 -1.67
CA GLY A 19 10.66 10.52 -1.45
C GLY A 19 9.87 10.56 -0.12
N LEU A 20 9.85 11.70 0.58
CA LEU A 20 9.12 11.87 1.83
C LEU A 20 7.60 11.95 1.59
N VAL A 21 7.19 12.58 0.49
CA VAL A 21 5.79 12.62 0.05
C VAL A 21 5.66 11.94 -1.30
N SER A 22 4.51 11.31 -1.55
CA SER A 22 4.26 10.56 -2.79
C SER A 22 3.77 11.44 -3.94
N LYS A 23 3.05 12.53 -3.65
CA LYS A 23 2.47 13.46 -4.62
C LYS A 23 2.30 14.86 -4.02
N ILE A 24 2.18 15.87 -4.89
CA ILE A 24 1.88 17.26 -4.52
C ILE A 24 0.62 17.69 -5.25
N TYR A 25 -0.25 18.42 -4.55
CA TYR A 25 -1.50 18.96 -5.08
C TYR A 25 -1.70 20.40 -4.60
N PRO A 26 -2.46 21.23 -5.35
CA PRO A 26 -2.98 22.50 -4.85
C PRO A 26 -3.74 22.31 -3.53
N SER A 27 -3.68 23.31 -2.64
CA SER A 27 -4.22 23.21 -1.27
C SER A 27 -5.72 22.94 -1.23
N ASP A 28 -6.47 23.50 -2.18
CA ASP A 28 -7.91 23.32 -2.36
C ASP A 28 -8.29 21.90 -2.86
N GLN A 29 -7.35 21.17 -3.45
CA GLN A 29 -7.57 19.84 -4.03
C GLN A 29 -6.99 18.71 -3.18
N LEU A 30 -6.07 19.01 -2.26
CA LEU A 30 -5.31 18.04 -1.48
C LEU A 30 -6.18 16.97 -0.82
N VAL A 31 -7.22 17.40 -0.09
CA VAL A 31 -8.10 16.47 0.63
C VAL A 31 -8.89 15.59 -0.33
N ASN A 32 -9.44 16.18 -1.39
CA ASN A 32 -10.22 15.43 -2.39
C ASN A 32 -9.37 14.37 -3.09
N GLU A 33 -8.14 14.71 -3.47
CA GLU A 33 -7.23 13.76 -4.12
C GLU A 33 -6.72 12.67 -3.16
N ALA A 34 -6.49 13.01 -1.88
CA ALA A 34 -6.16 12.04 -0.85
C ALA A 34 -7.31 11.04 -0.60
N VAL A 35 -8.55 11.53 -0.55
CA VAL A 35 -9.76 10.69 -0.40
C VAL A 35 -9.90 9.76 -1.60
N LYS A 36 -9.78 10.27 -2.84
CA LYS A 36 -9.81 9.42 -4.06
C LYS A 36 -8.76 8.31 -4.03
N LEU A 37 -7.55 8.60 -3.54
CA LEU A 37 -6.52 7.58 -3.37
C LEU A 37 -6.95 6.53 -2.33
N GLY A 38 -7.51 6.98 -1.21
CA GLY A 38 -8.08 6.10 -0.18
C GLY A 38 -9.18 5.20 -0.73
N GLU A 39 -10.12 5.74 -1.49
CA GLU A 39 -11.19 5.00 -2.16
C GLU A 39 -10.64 3.96 -3.14
N LYS A 40 -9.59 4.31 -3.90
CA LYS A 40 -8.91 3.37 -4.79
C LYS A 40 -8.27 2.20 -4.02
N ILE A 41 -7.70 2.46 -2.84
CA ILE A 41 -7.16 1.40 -1.98
C ILE A 41 -8.31 0.55 -1.40
N ALA A 42 -9.37 1.20 -0.91
CA ALA A 42 -10.54 0.56 -0.31
C ALA A 42 -11.37 -0.27 -1.30
N ALA A 43 -11.22 -0.04 -2.61
CA ALA A 43 -11.81 -0.87 -3.65
C ALA A 43 -11.19 -2.28 -3.74
N ASN A 44 -10.05 -2.53 -3.08
CA ASN A 44 -9.41 -3.84 -2.99
C ASN A 44 -9.84 -4.57 -1.70
N SER A 45 -9.51 -5.86 -1.58
CA SER A 45 -9.73 -6.62 -0.34
C SER A 45 -9.01 -5.97 0.84
N PRO A 46 -9.72 -5.60 1.93
CA PRO A 46 -9.10 -5.05 3.13
C PRO A 46 -8.08 -6.00 3.76
N LEU A 47 -8.39 -7.31 3.76
CA LEU A 47 -7.49 -8.35 4.27
C LEU A 47 -6.19 -8.41 3.46
N ILE A 48 -6.28 -8.47 2.12
CA ILE A 48 -5.11 -8.54 1.25
C ILE A 48 -4.28 -7.25 1.30
N VAL A 49 -4.91 -6.08 1.39
CA VAL A 49 -4.20 -4.80 1.56
C VAL A 49 -3.42 -4.76 2.88
N ALA A 50 -4.02 -5.23 3.98
CA ALA A 50 -3.35 -5.31 5.26
C ALA A 50 -2.14 -6.26 5.19
N MET A 51 -2.31 -7.43 4.56
CA MET A 51 -1.23 -8.39 4.35
C MET A 51 -0.09 -7.79 3.51
N ALA A 52 -0.40 -7.12 2.39
CA ALA A 52 0.63 -6.49 1.56
C ALA A 52 1.45 -5.44 2.35
N LYS A 53 0.78 -4.62 3.17
CA LYS A 53 1.44 -3.64 4.05
C LYS A 53 2.35 -4.31 5.09
N GLU A 54 1.91 -5.40 5.70
CA GLU A 54 2.71 -6.15 6.66
C GLU A 54 3.98 -6.74 6.02
N ALA A 55 3.85 -7.34 4.83
CA ALA A 55 4.99 -7.91 4.11
C ALA A 55 6.06 -6.85 3.80
N VAL A 56 5.65 -5.68 3.30
CA VAL A 56 6.58 -4.57 3.00
C VAL A 56 7.25 -4.08 4.28
N ASN A 57 6.50 -3.83 5.34
CA ASN A 57 7.07 -3.37 6.61
C ASN A 57 8.06 -4.39 7.19
N ARG A 58 7.75 -5.68 7.10
CA ARG A 58 8.65 -6.73 7.58
C ARG A 58 9.93 -6.82 6.74
N ALA A 59 9.83 -6.65 5.42
CA ALA A 59 10.99 -6.63 4.53
C ALA A 59 11.94 -5.47 4.84
N TYR A 60 11.41 -4.32 5.28
CA TYR A 60 12.22 -3.18 5.71
C TYR A 60 13.07 -3.45 6.96
N GLU A 61 12.61 -4.34 7.84
CA GLU A 61 13.26 -4.68 9.11
C GLU A 61 14.13 -5.96 9.04
N THR A 62 14.25 -6.56 7.85
CA THR A 62 14.96 -7.84 7.66
C THR A 62 15.93 -7.77 6.48
N THR A 63 16.72 -8.84 6.29
CA THR A 63 17.57 -8.94 5.09
C THR A 63 16.70 -9.21 3.86
N LEU A 64 17.19 -8.85 2.67
CA LEU A 64 16.47 -9.10 1.42
C LEU A 64 16.05 -10.57 1.28
N GLN A 65 16.95 -11.50 1.61
CA GLN A 65 16.67 -12.94 1.52
C GLN A 65 15.55 -13.37 2.46
N GLU A 66 15.57 -12.92 3.72
CA GLU A 66 14.52 -13.23 4.70
C GLU A 66 13.19 -12.57 4.34
N GLY A 67 13.22 -11.32 3.87
CA GLY A 67 12.05 -10.60 3.37
C GLY A 67 11.36 -11.35 2.23
N LEU A 68 12.13 -11.81 1.24
CA LEU A 68 11.60 -12.60 0.11
C LEU A 68 11.04 -13.96 0.55
N LEU A 69 11.70 -14.63 1.50
CA LEU A 69 11.20 -15.89 2.06
C LEU A 69 9.88 -15.69 2.82
N TYR A 70 9.77 -14.61 3.59
CA TYR A 70 8.55 -14.21 4.29
C TYR A 70 7.44 -13.88 3.29
N GLU A 71 7.70 -13.00 2.33
CA GLU A 71 6.73 -12.58 1.31
C GLU A 71 6.19 -13.79 0.55
N ARG A 72 7.04 -14.72 0.10
CA ARG A 72 6.60 -15.93 -0.60
C ARG A 72 5.66 -16.78 0.25
N ARG A 73 5.99 -17.00 1.52
CA ARG A 73 5.13 -17.78 2.44
C ARG A 73 3.81 -17.06 2.68
N PHE A 74 3.87 -15.75 2.88
CA PHE A 74 2.70 -14.92 3.14
C PHE A 74 1.78 -14.79 1.92
N PHE A 75 2.37 -14.74 0.72
CA PHE A 75 1.61 -14.84 -0.52
C PHE A 75 0.88 -16.18 -0.63
N HIS A 76 1.52 -17.30 -0.27
CA HIS A 76 0.84 -18.60 -0.27
C HIS A 76 -0.34 -18.66 0.71
N THR A 77 -0.27 -18.01 1.87
CA THR A 77 -1.41 -18.00 2.81
C THR A 77 -2.62 -17.26 2.25
N THR A 78 -2.43 -16.28 1.34
CA THR A 78 -3.55 -15.62 0.66
C THR A 78 -4.44 -16.59 -0.12
N PHE A 79 -3.90 -17.72 -0.59
CA PHE A 79 -4.69 -18.72 -1.32
C PHE A 79 -5.77 -19.38 -0.46
N ALA A 80 -5.62 -19.36 0.86
CA ALA A 80 -6.62 -19.87 1.80
C ALA A 80 -7.76 -18.88 2.06
N THR A 81 -7.61 -17.61 1.64
CA THR A 81 -8.65 -16.58 1.83
C THR A 81 -9.75 -16.71 0.77
N ASN A 82 -10.99 -16.47 1.17
CA ASN A 82 -12.11 -16.37 0.24
C ASN A 82 -11.97 -15.14 -0.66
N ASP A 83 -11.41 -14.04 -0.13
CA ASP A 83 -11.17 -12.83 -0.91
C ASP A 83 -10.24 -13.10 -2.11
N ARG A 84 -9.16 -13.88 -1.95
CA ARG A 84 -8.32 -14.25 -3.10
C ARG A 84 -9.12 -15.02 -4.15
N LYS A 85 -9.97 -15.96 -3.73
CA LYS A 85 -10.80 -16.75 -4.64
C LYS A 85 -11.79 -15.86 -5.39
N GLU A 86 -12.51 -15.02 -4.67
CA GLU A 86 -13.47 -14.06 -5.22
C GLU A 86 -12.80 -13.08 -6.18
N GLY A 87 -11.62 -12.55 -5.84
CA GLY A 87 -10.88 -11.64 -6.71
C GLY A 87 -10.53 -12.28 -8.06
N MET A 88 -10.08 -13.54 -8.05
CA MET A 88 -9.78 -14.29 -9.27
C MET A 88 -11.05 -14.58 -10.09
N THR A 89 -12.15 -14.96 -9.41
CA THR A 89 -13.44 -15.20 -10.07
C THR A 89 -14.00 -13.93 -10.69
N ALA A 90 -14.06 -12.83 -9.94
CA ALA A 90 -14.56 -11.55 -10.40
C ALA A 90 -13.76 -11.00 -11.59
N PHE A 91 -12.43 -11.18 -11.58
CA PHE A 91 -11.57 -10.81 -12.70
C PHE A 91 -11.89 -11.63 -13.96
N SER A 92 -12.01 -12.96 -13.82
CA SER A 92 -12.37 -13.85 -14.93
C SER A 92 -13.75 -13.53 -15.51
N GLU A 93 -14.71 -13.21 -14.65
CA GLU A 93 -16.09 -12.87 -15.01
C GLU A 93 -16.27 -11.39 -15.39
N LYS A 94 -15.19 -10.59 -15.38
CA LYS A 94 -15.18 -9.13 -15.67
C LYS A 94 -16.22 -8.34 -14.88
N ARG A 95 -16.46 -8.73 -13.62
CA ARG A 95 -17.35 -8.04 -12.70
C ARG A 95 -16.56 -7.40 -11.55
N LYS A 96 -17.22 -6.55 -10.77
CA LYS A 96 -16.66 -6.06 -9.51
C LYS A 96 -16.62 -7.21 -8.49
N ALA A 97 -15.51 -7.30 -7.77
CA ALA A 97 -15.35 -8.23 -6.66
C ALA A 97 -16.17 -7.76 -5.45
N ASN A 98 -16.70 -8.71 -4.69
CA ASN A 98 -17.37 -8.46 -3.42
C ASN A 98 -16.54 -9.02 -2.26
N TRP A 99 -15.78 -8.16 -1.60
CA TRP A 99 -14.85 -8.58 -0.54
C TRP A 99 -15.58 -8.85 0.77
N THR A 100 -15.31 -10.00 1.38
CA THR A 100 -15.87 -10.38 2.69
C THR A 100 -14.83 -10.32 3.80
N SER A 101 -13.56 -10.03 3.47
CA SER A 101 -12.44 -9.99 4.43
C SER A 101 -12.24 -11.31 5.17
N SER A 102 -12.40 -12.42 4.45
CA SER A 102 -12.27 -13.79 4.95
C SER A 102 -11.43 -14.65 4.03
#